data_AF-A0A0P8W6E9-F1
#
_entry.id   AF-A0A0P8W6E9-F1
#
_cell.length_a   1.000
_cell.length_b   1.000
_cell.length_c   1.000
_cell.angle_alpha   90.00
_cell.angle_beta   90.00
_cell.angle_gamma   90.00
#
_symmetry.space_group_name_H-M   'P 1'
#
loop_
_entity.id
_entity.type
_entity.pdbx_description
1 polymer ?
#
loop_
_entity_poly.entity_id
_entity_poly.type
_entity_poly.pdbx_seq_one_letter_code
_entity_poly.pdbx_strand_id
1 'polypeptide(L)'
;MKKTITIGIPRALLYYRYNILWKTFLEKLGLKVVISPETTKNILEEGINYSIDESCLSSKVFMGHISYLRGKTDYIFIPRIASYGKDDITCTKFHGLFDIVKNTFPDINLIEYDLDVNNGKTEFIGFMKLGLNFTKNIFKIYMAYRTAKKSQAEYERHENMKQQELLKKQGLKILVVSHSYNIYDEFIGQPVIKYLNKLKVIPLFADLADREYSKNAAMRFSYSLYWTYNKELIGSIDYYKEKIDGIIFLVSFPCGPDSLVTEICQRKIKDIPFITIVMDELQGEAGLRTRLESFIDIISMKKQEEKII
;
A
#
# COMPACT_ATOMS: atom_id res chain seq x y z
N MET A 1 -17.24 4.67 35.60
CA MET A 1 -16.95 3.84 34.40
C MET A 1 -15.56 4.22 33.89
N LYS A 2 -14.64 3.25 33.68
CA LYS A 2 -13.35 3.56 33.04
C LYS A 2 -13.63 4.05 31.62
N LYS A 3 -13.25 5.29 31.29
CA LYS A 3 -13.37 5.85 29.94
C LYS A 3 -12.57 4.94 29.00
N THR A 4 -13.24 4.28 28.05
CA THR A 4 -12.57 3.46 27.05
C THR A 4 -11.88 4.36 26.05
N ILE A 5 -10.54 4.34 26.03
CA ILE A 5 -9.73 5.13 25.11
C ILE A 5 -10.00 4.65 23.68
N THR A 6 -10.28 5.62 22.79
CA THR A 6 -10.54 5.36 21.38
C THR A 6 -9.37 5.83 20.52
N ILE A 7 -8.88 4.97 19.63
CA ILE A 7 -7.76 5.23 18.72
C ILE A 7 -8.24 5.16 17.29
N GLY A 8 -8.03 6.25 16.55
CA GLY A 8 -8.26 6.35 15.12
C GLY A 8 -7.11 5.74 14.33
N ILE A 9 -7.40 4.89 13.35
CA ILE A 9 -6.44 4.45 12.33
C ILE A 9 -6.92 4.97 10.97
N PRO A 10 -6.13 5.81 10.27
CA PRO A 10 -6.47 6.27 8.93
C PRO A 10 -6.39 5.10 7.94
N ARG A 11 -7.45 4.89 7.16
CA ARG A 11 -7.55 3.91 6.08
C ARG A 11 -6.80 4.36 4.82
N ALA A 12 -5.51 4.64 4.97
CA ALA A 12 -4.66 5.13 3.88
C ALA A 12 -3.21 4.69 4.05
N LEU A 13 -2.44 4.76 2.96
CA LEU A 13 -1.02 4.38 2.94
C LEU A 13 -0.82 2.97 3.54
N LEU A 14 0.16 2.82 4.42
CA LEU A 14 0.57 1.54 4.99
C LEU A 14 -0.51 0.82 5.81
N TYR A 15 -1.68 1.43 6.04
CA TYR A 15 -2.88 0.74 6.51
C TYR A 15 -3.17 -0.52 5.71
N TYR A 16 -3.19 -0.44 4.38
CA TYR A 16 -3.55 -1.60 3.54
C TYR A 16 -2.55 -2.75 3.62
N ARG A 17 -1.35 -2.49 4.16
CA ARG A 17 -0.31 -3.49 4.39
C ARG A 17 -0.32 -4.04 5.81
N TYR A 18 -0.60 -3.20 6.82
CA TYR A 18 -0.38 -3.51 8.24
C TYR A 18 -1.62 -3.35 9.14
N ASN A 19 -2.82 -3.16 8.58
CA ASN A 19 -4.03 -2.97 9.37
C ASN A 19 -4.28 -4.12 10.36
N ILE A 20 -4.07 -5.38 9.97
CA ILE A 20 -4.28 -6.54 10.84
C ILE A 20 -3.30 -6.47 12.02
N LEU A 21 -2.03 -6.20 11.75
CA LEU A 21 -1.01 -6.02 12.78
C LEU A 21 -1.38 -4.91 13.77
N TRP A 22 -1.66 -3.70 13.28
CA TRP A 22 -1.93 -2.55 14.15
C TRP A 22 -3.24 -2.69 14.92
N LYS A 23 -4.32 -3.07 14.23
CA LYS A 23 -5.64 -3.27 14.85
C LYS A 23 -5.59 -4.34 15.93
N THR A 24 -5.04 -5.52 15.61
CA THR A 24 -4.96 -6.63 16.57
C THR A 24 -4.13 -6.25 17.79
N PHE A 25 -3.02 -5.54 17.61
CA PHE A 25 -2.20 -5.09 18.73
C PHE A 25 -2.98 -4.17 19.67
N LEU A 26 -3.60 -3.11 19.13
CA LEU A 26 -4.32 -2.12 19.92
C LEU A 26 -5.56 -2.72 20.62
N GLU A 27 -6.31 -3.59 19.93
CA GLU A 27 -7.45 -4.29 20.50
C GLU A 27 -7.04 -5.25 21.63
N LYS A 28 -5.92 -5.96 21.49
CA LYS A 28 -5.39 -6.84 22.55
C LYS A 28 -4.86 -6.07 23.75
N LEU A 29 -4.48 -4.80 23.59
CA LEU A 29 -4.23 -3.90 24.71
C LEU A 29 -5.50 -3.46 25.44
N GLY A 30 -6.69 -3.70 24.86
CA GLY A 30 -7.99 -3.32 25.40
C GLY A 30 -8.44 -1.93 24.97
N LEU A 31 -7.91 -1.41 23.86
CA LEU A 31 -8.22 -0.10 23.30
C LEU A 31 -9.31 -0.27 22.24
N LYS A 32 -10.21 0.72 22.11
CA LYS A 32 -11.21 0.72 21.04
C LYS A 32 -10.59 1.30 19.78
N VAL A 33 -10.56 0.51 18.70
CA VAL A 33 -10.03 0.95 17.40
C VAL A 33 -11.18 1.44 16.52
N VAL A 34 -11.02 2.64 15.97
CA VAL A 34 -11.91 3.22 14.95
C VAL A 34 -11.11 3.43 13.69
N ILE A 35 -11.58 2.87 12.58
CA ILE A 35 -10.93 3.02 11.28
C ILE A 35 -11.75 4.04 10.49
N SER A 36 -11.09 4.95 9.78
CA SER A 36 -11.79 5.86 8.87
C SER A 36 -12.53 5.08 7.76
N PRO A 37 -13.60 5.63 7.17
CA PRO A 37 -14.37 4.95 6.13
C PRO A 37 -13.55 4.79 4.86
N GLU A 38 -14.17 4.24 3.82
CA GLU A 38 -13.57 4.22 2.48
C GLU A 38 -13.37 5.64 1.95
N THR A 39 -12.34 5.82 1.13
CA THR A 39 -12.02 7.12 0.54
C THR A 39 -13.20 7.56 -0.33
N THR A 40 -13.73 8.74 0.00
CA THR A 40 -14.78 9.40 -0.77
C THR A 40 -14.23 10.68 -1.38
N LYS A 41 -14.94 11.25 -2.35
CA LYS A 41 -14.58 12.55 -2.94
C LYS A 41 -14.39 13.63 -1.86
N ASN A 42 -15.27 13.67 -0.84
CA ASN A 42 -15.15 14.61 0.26
C ASN A 42 -13.88 14.40 1.11
N ILE A 43 -13.47 13.15 1.35
CA ILE A 43 -12.21 12.86 2.05
C ILE A 43 -11.02 13.32 1.20
N LEU A 44 -11.06 13.10 -0.11
CA LEU A 44 -10.02 13.57 -1.00
C LEU A 44 -9.95 15.11 -1.02
N GLU A 45 -11.07 15.79 -1.17
CA GLU A 45 -11.16 17.27 -1.17
C GLU A 45 -10.59 17.87 0.12
N GLU A 46 -10.97 17.33 1.27
CA GLU A 46 -10.38 17.70 2.57
C GLU A 46 -8.87 17.44 2.59
N GLY A 47 -8.44 16.30 2.06
CA GLY A 47 -7.03 15.93 1.96
C GLY A 47 -6.20 16.89 1.10
N ILE A 48 -6.76 17.38 0.01
CA ILE A 48 -6.17 18.41 -0.86
C ILE A 48 -6.01 19.72 -0.07
N ASN A 49 -7.07 20.17 0.62
CA ASN A 49 -7.05 21.40 1.41
C ASN A 49 -5.97 21.41 2.52
N TYR A 50 -5.66 20.25 3.09
CA TYR A 50 -4.67 20.10 4.17
C TYR A 50 -3.27 19.68 3.70
N SER A 51 -3.05 19.62 2.39
CA SER A 51 -1.77 19.19 1.81
C SER A 51 -1.17 20.28 0.94
N ILE A 52 0.16 20.24 0.79
CA ILE A 52 0.82 21.01 -0.26
C ILE A 52 0.50 20.41 -1.64
N ASP A 53 0.44 21.27 -2.66
CA ASP A 53 0.07 20.90 -4.02
C ASP A 53 0.94 19.76 -4.59
N GLU A 54 2.24 19.77 -4.30
CA GLU A 54 3.21 18.78 -4.77
C GLU A 54 3.17 17.43 -4.02
N SER A 55 2.26 17.25 -3.05
CA SER A 55 2.13 15.95 -2.38
C SER A 55 1.44 14.94 -3.29
N CYS A 56 1.94 13.69 -3.30
CA CYS A 56 1.29 12.63 -4.05
C CYS A 56 -0.15 12.37 -3.57
N LEU A 57 -1.02 11.96 -4.49
CA LEU A 57 -2.43 11.67 -4.27
C LEU A 57 -2.65 10.80 -3.02
N SER A 58 -1.86 9.74 -2.84
CA SER A 58 -1.98 8.83 -1.69
C SER A 58 -1.68 9.52 -0.35
N SER A 59 -0.78 10.51 -0.35
CA SER A 59 -0.49 11.33 0.83
C SER A 59 -1.63 12.32 1.08
N LYS A 60 -2.24 12.88 0.04
CA LYS A 60 -3.41 13.77 0.17
C LYS A 60 -4.62 13.01 0.75
N VAL A 61 -4.90 11.82 0.21
CA VAL A 61 -5.91 10.90 0.76
C VAL A 61 -5.66 10.63 2.24
N PHE A 62 -4.40 10.37 2.63
CA PHE A 62 -4.04 10.18 4.03
C PHE A 62 -4.41 11.40 4.91
N MET A 63 -4.04 12.61 4.49
CA MET A 63 -4.41 13.84 5.21
C MET A 63 -5.92 14.02 5.34
N GLY A 64 -6.68 13.65 4.31
CA GLY A 64 -8.14 13.63 4.35
C GLY A 64 -8.71 12.68 5.40
N HIS A 65 -8.14 11.47 5.53
CA HIS A 65 -8.52 10.52 6.57
C HIS A 65 -8.17 11.02 7.97
N ILE A 66 -7.08 11.78 8.12
CA ILE A 66 -6.76 12.45 9.39
C ILE A 66 -7.81 13.51 9.71
N SER A 67 -8.15 14.39 8.76
CA SER A 67 -9.23 15.38 8.93
C SER A 67 -10.54 14.71 9.34
N TYR A 68 -10.88 13.58 8.70
CA TYR A 68 -12.09 12.84 9.06
C TYR A 68 -12.08 12.32 10.50
N LEU A 69 -10.94 11.84 11.01
CA LEU A 69 -10.80 11.27 12.35
C LEU A 69 -10.68 12.34 13.45
N ARG A 70 -10.30 13.57 13.07
CA ARG A 70 -10.21 14.73 13.97
C ARG A 70 -11.51 14.92 14.75
N GLY A 71 -11.40 15.01 16.07
CA GLY A 71 -12.55 15.17 16.97
C GLY A 71 -13.44 13.93 17.16
N LYS A 72 -13.16 12.81 16.47
CA LYS A 72 -13.93 11.54 16.58
C LYS A 72 -13.24 10.49 17.44
N THR A 73 -11.95 10.64 17.73
CA THR A 73 -11.16 9.71 18.53
C THR A 73 -10.29 10.45 19.56
N ASP A 74 -9.95 9.81 20.67
CA ASP A 74 -9.10 10.43 21.70
C ASP A 74 -7.67 10.60 21.19
N TYR A 75 -7.19 9.64 20.40
CA TYR A 75 -5.88 9.65 19.74
C TYR A 75 -6.00 9.22 18.28
N ILE A 76 -5.07 9.65 17.42
CA ILE A 76 -4.89 9.10 16.07
C ILE A 76 -3.52 8.43 15.96
N PHE A 77 -3.53 7.20 15.46
CA PHE A 77 -2.33 6.40 15.22
C PHE A 77 -1.67 6.79 13.90
N ILE A 78 -0.40 7.18 13.96
CA ILE A 78 0.41 7.51 12.79
C ILE A 78 1.67 6.63 12.78
N PRO A 79 1.85 5.79 11.75
CA PRO A 79 3.09 5.04 11.59
C PRO A 79 4.18 5.95 11.02
N ARG A 80 5.35 5.97 11.67
CA ARG A 80 6.62 6.47 11.14
C ARG A 80 7.49 5.26 10.82
N ILE A 81 7.62 4.93 9.55
CA ILE A 81 8.48 3.84 9.10
C ILE A 81 9.54 4.46 8.21
N ALA A 82 10.78 4.50 8.67
CA ALA A 82 11.90 5.09 7.95
C ALA A 82 12.73 4.01 7.23
N SER A 83 13.15 2.97 7.95
CA SER A 83 14.09 1.96 7.44
C SER A 83 13.95 0.61 8.15
N TYR A 84 13.97 -0.48 7.38
CA TYR A 84 14.05 -1.85 7.90
C TYR A 84 15.49 -2.36 8.08
N GLY A 85 16.50 -1.53 7.79
CA GLY A 85 17.90 -1.88 7.98
C GLY A 85 18.79 -1.26 6.90
N LYS A 86 20.03 -1.72 6.82
CA LYS A 86 20.98 -1.28 5.79
C LYS A 86 20.41 -1.67 4.43
N ASP A 87 20.32 -0.69 3.53
CA ASP A 87 19.78 -0.80 2.17
C ASP A 87 18.26 -1.03 2.03
N ASP A 88 17.52 -1.05 3.14
CA ASP A 88 16.06 -1.18 3.15
C ASP A 88 15.37 0.10 3.64
N ILE A 89 15.39 1.13 2.79
CA ILE A 89 14.88 2.47 3.12
C ILE A 89 13.54 2.71 2.43
N THR A 90 12.63 3.38 3.14
CA THR A 90 11.29 3.70 2.63
C THR A 90 11.22 5.09 2.00
N CYS A 91 10.08 5.43 1.40
CA CYS A 91 9.84 6.79 0.91
C CYS A 91 9.93 7.81 2.06
N THR A 92 10.52 8.98 1.79
CA THR A 92 10.66 10.09 2.75
C THR A 92 9.33 10.54 3.35
N LYS A 93 8.21 10.36 2.62
CA LYS A 93 6.87 10.64 3.12
C LYS A 93 6.47 9.74 4.31
N PHE A 94 6.91 8.48 4.36
CA PHE A 94 6.64 7.59 5.50
C PHE A 94 7.46 7.97 6.72
N HIS A 95 8.65 8.52 6.53
CA HIS A 95 9.48 9.05 7.61
C HIS A 95 8.87 10.34 8.18
N GLY A 96 8.51 11.29 7.31
CA GLY A 96 7.97 12.59 7.73
C GLY A 96 6.49 12.59 8.13
N LEU A 97 5.78 11.46 7.99
CA LEU A 97 4.32 11.41 8.12
C LEU A 97 3.81 11.95 9.46
N PHE A 98 4.44 11.53 10.56
CA PHE A 98 4.08 11.98 11.90
C PHE A 98 4.28 13.49 12.08
N ASP A 99 5.41 14.03 11.61
CA ASP A 99 5.69 15.47 11.76
C ASP A 99 4.77 16.30 10.89
N ILE A 100 4.50 15.88 9.65
CA ILE A 100 3.58 16.56 8.75
C ILE A 100 2.21 16.68 9.42
N VAL A 101 1.66 15.56 9.91
CA VAL A 101 0.36 15.56 10.58
C VAL A 101 0.36 16.43 11.83
N LYS A 102 1.40 16.33 12.66
CA LYS A 102 1.52 17.10 13.90
C LYS A 102 1.54 18.61 13.64
N ASN A 103 2.22 19.04 12.59
CA ASN A 103 2.30 20.46 12.21
C ASN A 103 0.99 20.95 11.59
N THR A 104 0.34 20.14 10.74
CA THR A 104 -0.93 20.53 10.10
C THR A 104 -2.12 20.52 11.07
N PHE A 105 -2.14 19.59 12.02
CA PHE A 105 -3.25 19.40 12.98
C PHE A 105 -2.74 19.45 14.43
N PRO A 106 -2.35 20.63 14.94
CA PRO A 106 -1.74 20.75 16.28
C PRO A 106 -2.69 20.42 17.43
N ASP A 107 -4.01 20.41 17.19
CA ASP A 107 -5.05 20.11 18.16
C ASP A 107 -5.34 18.61 18.32
N ILE A 108 -4.75 17.75 17.48
CA ILE A 108 -4.95 16.31 17.53
C ILE A 108 -3.90 15.65 18.43
N ASN A 109 -4.34 14.78 19.33
CA ASN A 109 -3.43 13.91 20.07
C ASN A 109 -2.98 12.75 19.16
N LEU A 110 -1.68 12.69 18.87
CA LEU A 110 -1.10 11.64 18.04
C LEU A 110 -0.42 10.58 18.89
N ILE A 111 -0.51 9.32 18.45
CA ILE A 111 0.36 8.25 18.91
C ILE A 111 1.22 7.76 17.76
N GLU A 112 2.50 7.61 18.04
CA GLU A 112 3.50 7.24 17.05
C GLU A 112 3.86 5.75 17.17
N TYR A 113 4.00 5.10 16.02
CA TYR A 113 4.76 3.86 15.90
C TYR A 113 5.98 4.12 15.03
N ASP A 114 7.15 4.12 15.65
CA ASP A 114 8.42 4.50 15.04
C ASP A 114 9.28 3.25 14.75
N LEU A 115 9.55 3.01 13.47
CA LEU A 115 10.40 1.94 12.96
C LEU A 115 11.54 2.54 12.15
N ASP A 116 12.74 2.42 12.70
CA ASP A 116 13.99 2.84 12.08
C ASP A 116 15.13 1.97 12.61
N VAL A 117 15.32 0.83 11.95
CA VAL A 117 16.31 -0.17 12.37
C VAL A 117 17.73 0.39 12.32
N ASN A 118 18.03 1.30 11.39
CA ASN A 118 19.33 1.94 11.28
C ASN A 118 19.67 2.79 12.53
N ASN A 119 18.65 3.32 13.19
CA ASN A 119 18.77 4.07 14.44
C ASN A 119 18.38 3.24 15.68
N GLY A 120 18.39 1.90 15.58
CA GLY A 120 18.10 0.99 16.70
C GLY A 120 16.63 0.91 17.12
N LYS A 121 15.71 1.52 16.35
CA LYS A 121 14.26 1.46 16.59
C LYS A 121 13.65 0.29 15.83
N THR A 122 13.82 -0.90 16.38
CA THR A 122 13.25 -2.11 15.77
C THR A 122 11.73 -2.14 15.93
N GLU A 123 11.05 -2.95 15.11
CA GLU A 123 9.60 -3.16 15.17
C GLU A 123 9.12 -3.48 16.60
N PHE A 124 9.81 -4.39 17.30
CA PHE A 124 9.47 -4.77 18.66
C PHE A 124 9.59 -3.59 19.63
N ILE A 125 10.66 -2.81 19.54
CA ILE A 125 10.86 -1.62 20.38
C ILE A 125 9.76 -0.57 20.10
N GLY A 126 9.38 -0.38 18.83
CA GLY A 126 8.27 0.48 18.44
C GLY A 126 6.95 0.08 19.09
N PHE A 127 6.58 -1.21 19.01
CA PHE A 127 5.37 -1.73 19.67
C PHE A 127 5.45 -1.66 21.20
N MET A 128 6.63 -1.91 21.77
CA MET A 128 6.84 -1.77 23.21
C MET A 128 6.59 -0.34 23.68
N LYS A 129 7.18 0.66 23.01
CA LYS A 129 6.94 2.08 23.32
C LYS A 129 5.47 2.47 23.14
N LEU A 130 4.84 2.05 22.05
CA LEU A 130 3.43 2.28 21.79
C LEU A 130 2.54 1.70 22.90
N GLY A 131 2.81 0.47 23.35
CA GLY A 131 2.06 -0.17 24.42
C GLY A 131 2.25 0.48 25.78
N LEU A 132 3.47 0.95 26.08
CA LEU A 132 3.80 1.63 27.34
C LEU A 132 3.03 2.94 27.54
N ASN A 133 2.57 3.58 26.47
CA ASN A 133 1.68 4.75 26.55
C ASN A 133 0.33 4.44 27.23
N PHE A 134 -0.12 3.18 27.21
CA PHE A 134 -1.44 2.78 27.70
C PHE A 134 -1.38 1.81 28.88
N THR A 135 -0.30 1.03 29.01
CA THR A 135 -0.16 0.06 30.10
C THR A 135 1.28 -0.12 30.53
N LYS A 136 1.52 -0.27 31.84
CA LYS A 136 2.82 -0.64 32.40
C LYS A 136 3.07 -2.16 32.39
N ASN A 137 2.08 -2.95 31.97
CA ASN A 137 2.19 -4.41 31.95
C ASN A 137 2.93 -4.88 30.68
N ILE A 138 4.25 -5.07 30.82
CA ILE A 138 5.15 -5.52 29.76
C ILE A 138 4.71 -6.87 29.17
N PHE A 139 4.27 -7.81 30.01
CA PHE A 139 3.82 -9.13 29.55
C PHE A 139 2.58 -9.02 28.65
N LYS A 140 1.64 -8.15 29.01
CA LYS A 140 0.45 -7.89 28.19
C LYS A 140 0.83 -7.30 26.83
N ILE A 141 1.78 -6.36 26.80
CA ILE A 141 2.26 -5.75 25.54
C ILE A 141 2.93 -6.81 24.66
N TYR A 142 3.81 -7.63 25.23
CA TYR A 142 4.48 -8.70 24.51
C TYR A 142 3.50 -9.72 23.93
N MET A 143 2.50 -10.15 24.70
CA MET A 143 1.47 -11.07 24.24
C MET A 143 0.59 -10.46 23.15
N ALA A 144 0.22 -9.18 23.27
CA ALA A 144 -0.48 -8.45 22.23
C ALA A 144 0.32 -8.38 20.93
N TYR A 145 1.62 -8.06 21.01
CA TYR A 145 2.52 -8.03 19.86
C TYR A 145 2.65 -9.40 19.19
N ARG A 146 2.90 -10.47 19.96
CA ARG A 146 2.98 -11.83 19.39
C ARG A 146 1.70 -12.26 18.70
N THR A 147 0.55 -11.97 19.31
CA THR A 147 -0.74 -12.29 18.71
C THR A 147 -0.94 -11.52 17.41
N ALA A 148 -0.63 -10.21 17.42
CA ALA A 148 -0.73 -9.37 16.23
C ALA A 148 0.18 -9.84 15.08
N LYS A 149 1.43 -10.24 15.39
CA LYS A 149 2.35 -10.82 14.38
C LYS A 149 1.83 -12.13 13.81
N LYS A 150 1.27 -12.99 14.65
CA LYS A 150 0.68 -14.25 14.20
C LYS A 150 -0.51 -13.99 13.26
N SER A 151 -1.43 -13.11 13.66
CA SER A 151 -2.60 -12.76 12.84
C SER A 151 -2.22 -12.09 11.52
N GLN A 152 -1.21 -11.21 11.51
CA GLN A 152 -0.68 -10.63 10.26
C GLN A 152 -0.11 -11.70 9.34
N ALA A 153 0.71 -12.62 9.85
CA ALA A 153 1.31 -13.68 9.05
C ALA A 153 0.25 -14.66 8.48
N GLU A 154 -0.79 -14.97 9.26
CA GLU A 154 -1.93 -15.77 8.80
C GLU A 154 -2.70 -15.07 7.67
N TYR A 155 -2.96 -13.77 7.82
CA TYR A 155 -3.59 -12.96 6.78
C TYR A 155 -2.76 -12.92 5.49
N GLU A 156 -1.46 -12.64 5.59
CA GLU A 156 -0.56 -12.60 4.42
C GLU A 156 -0.49 -13.95 3.71
N ARG A 157 -0.44 -15.06 4.45
CA ARG A 157 -0.49 -16.42 3.86
C ARG A 157 -1.80 -16.67 3.13
N HIS A 158 -2.92 -16.28 3.72
CA HIS A 158 -4.24 -16.47 3.11
C HIS A 158 -4.38 -15.68 1.80
N GLU A 159 -3.96 -14.42 1.77
CA GLU A 159 -4.01 -13.62 0.53
C GLU A 159 -3.03 -14.15 -0.53
N ASN A 160 -1.84 -14.62 -0.12
CA ASN A 160 -0.92 -15.32 -1.01
C ASN A 160 -1.58 -16.56 -1.63
N MET A 161 -2.22 -17.41 -0.82
CA MET A 161 -2.89 -18.62 -1.29
C MET A 161 -3.98 -18.29 -2.31
N LYS A 162 -4.82 -17.28 -2.05
CA LYS A 162 -5.83 -16.81 -3.01
C LYS A 162 -5.21 -16.39 -4.34
N GLN A 163 -4.11 -15.63 -4.32
CA GLN A 163 -3.45 -15.23 -5.56
C GLN A 163 -2.87 -16.43 -6.32
N GLN A 164 -2.31 -17.42 -5.61
CA GLN A 164 -1.84 -18.66 -6.24
C GLN A 164 -2.98 -19.48 -6.85
N GLU A 165 -4.18 -19.44 -6.29
CA GLU A 165 -5.38 -20.03 -6.91
C GLU A 165 -5.79 -19.29 -8.18
N LEU A 166 -5.72 -17.95 -8.20
CA LEU A 166 -5.98 -17.14 -9.39
C LEU A 166 -4.99 -17.43 -10.52
N LEU A 167 -3.71 -17.67 -10.20
CA LEU A 167 -2.70 -18.08 -11.17
C LEU A 167 -3.01 -19.42 -11.86
N LYS A 168 -3.74 -20.32 -11.19
CA LYS A 168 -4.13 -21.62 -11.77
C LYS A 168 -5.33 -21.51 -12.71
N LYS A 169 -6.12 -20.44 -12.61
CA LYS A 169 -7.30 -20.26 -13.45
C LYS A 169 -6.91 -20.00 -14.91
N GLN A 170 -7.75 -20.48 -15.82
CA GLN A 170 -7.65 -20.14 -17.23
C GLN A 170 -8.25 -18.75 -17.48
N GLY A 171 -7.61 -17.96 -18.34
CA GLY A 171 -8.01 -16.59 -18.62
C GLY A 171 -6.81 -15.68 -18.88
N LEU A 172 -7.12 -14.46 -19.30
CA LEU A 172 -6.12 -13.40 -19.46
C LEU A 172 -5.68 -12.92 -18.08
N LYS A 173 -4.37 -12.97 -17.79
CA LYS A 173 -3.81 -12.61 -16.49
C LYS A 173 -3.02 -11.32 -16.62
N ILE A 174 -3.40 -10.31 -15.85
CA ILE A 174 -2.73 -9.01 -15.88
C ILE A 174 -2.15 -8.72 -14.50
N LEU A 175 -0.85 -8.44 -14.44
CA LEU A 175 -0.20 -8.02 -13.21
C LEU A 175 -0.40 -6.53 -13.01
N VAL A 176 -1.05 -6.15 -11.92
CA VAL A 176 -1.16 -4.77 -11.45
C VAL A 176 0.03 -4.48 -10.53
N VAL A 177 0.95 -3.67 -11.04
CA VAL A 177 2.15 -3.23 -10.33
C VAL A 177 1.88 -1.87 -9.70
N SER A 178 1.60 -1.88 -8.41
CA SER A 178 1.36 -0.68 -7.61
C SER A 178 1.44 -0.97 -6.13
N HIS A 179 1.58 0.07 -5.31
CA HIS A 179 1.53 -0.08 -3.87
C HIS A 179 0.13 -0.51 -3.41
N SER A 180 0.07 -1.30 -2.33
CA SER A 180 -1.19 -1.77 -1.74
C SER A 180 -2.18 -0.65 -1.47
N TYR A 181 -1.68 0.53 -1.07
CA TYR A 181 -2.51 1.69 -0.77
C TYR A 181 -3.09 2.42 -1.98
N ASN A 182 -2.65 2.08 -3.18
CA ASN A 182 -3.30 2.51 -4.41
C ASN A 182 -4.26 1.43 -4.87
N ILE A 183 -3.82 0.17 -4.90
CA ILE A 183 -4.61 -0.97 -5.39
C ILE A 183 -5.93 -1.11 -4.65
N TYR A 184 -5.87 -1.14 -3.32
CA TYR A 184 -7.02 -1.52 -2.50
C TYR A 184 -7.89 -0.33 -2.10
N ASP A 185 -7.46 0.90 -2.41
CA ASP A 185 -8.24 2.11 -2.11
C ASP A 185 -9.45 2.25 -3.04
N GLU A 186 -10.61 2.57 -2.45
CA GLU A 186 -11.91 2.63 -3.13
C GLU A 186 -11.96 3.71 -4.20
N PHE A 187 -11.23 4.81 -4.03
CA PHE A 187 -11.21 5.92 -4.98
C PHE A 187 -10.12 5.74 -6.05
N ILE A 188 -9.00 5.09 -5.70
CA ILE A 188 -7.82 4.99 -6.59
C ILE A 188 -7.85 3.71 -7.42
N GLY A 189 -7.60 2.55 -6.81
CA GLY A 189 -7.34 1.31 -7.52
C GLY A 189 -8.58 0.46 -7.76
N GLN A 190 -9.56 0.48 -6.85
CA GLN A 190 -10.77 -0.32 -6.99
C GLN A 190 -11.54 -0.09 -8.31
N PRO A 191 -11.66 1.14 -8.85
CA PRO A 191 -12.27 1.36 -10.15
C PRO A 191 -11.57 0.58 -11.28
N VAL A 192 -10.23 0.53 -11.27
CA VAL A 192 -9.42 -0.24 -12.23
C VAL A 192 -9.70 -1.74 -12.07
N ILE A 193 -9.66 -2.24 -10.84
CA ILE A 193 -9.83 -3.68 -10.57
C ILE A 193 -11.25 -4.15 -10.93
N LYS A 194 -12.30 -3.40 -10.54
CA LYS A 194 -13.68 -3.68 -10.92
C LYS A 194 -13.85 -3.74 -12.43
N TYR A 195 -13.18 -2.85 -13.15
CA TYR A 195 -13.24 -2.81 -14.60
C TYR A 195 -12.53 -4.00 -15.27
N LEU A 196 -11.33 -4.37 -14.80
CA LEU A 196 -10.63 -5.57 -15.27
C LEU A 196 -11.48 -6.83 -15.08
N ASN A 197 -12.12 -6.97 -13.92
CA ASN A 197 -13.04 -8.08 -13.65
C ASN A 197 -14.25 -8.08 -14.61
N LYS A 198 -14.79 -6.90 -14.95
CA LYS A 198 -15.88 -6.77 -15.95
C LYS A 198 -15.43 -7.24 -17.34
N LEU A 199 -14.19 -7.00 -17.70
CA LEU A 199 -13.55 -7.50 -18.94
C LEU A 199 -13.17 -8.99 -18.87
N LYS A 200 -13.54 -9.70 -17.79
CA LYS A 200 -13.20 -11.12 -17.54
C LYS A 200 -11.68 -11.37 -17.50
N VAL A 201 -10.91 -10.34 -17.17
CA VAL A 201 -9.47 -10.42 -16.92
C VAL A 201 -9.27 -10.83 -15.47
N ILE A 202 -8.22 -11.62 -15.22
CA ILE A 202 -7.80 -12.03 -13.88
C ILE A 202 -6.71 -11.05 -13.42
N PRO A 203 -7.02 -10.08 -12.55
CA PRO A 203 -5.99 -9.22 -11.97
C PRO A 203 -5.16 -9.99 -10.95
N LEU A 204 -3.85 -9.84 -11.04
CA LEU A 204 -2.87 -10.26 -10.05
C LEU A 204 -2.19 -9.02 -9.46
N PHE A 205 -1.73 -9.10 -8.23
CA PHE A 205 -1.21 -7.97 -7.49
C PHE A 205 0.26 -8.18 -7.13
N ALA A 206 1.09 -7.20 -7.49
CA ALA A 206 2.53 -7.22 -7.25
C ALA A 206 2.90 -7.24 -5.75
N ASP A 207 2.12 -6.57 -4.90
CA ASP A 207 2.39 -6.44 -3.46
C ASP A 207 2.19 -7.74 -2.66
N LEU A 208 1.47 -8.70 -3.24
CA LEU A 208 1.25 -10.03 -2.71
C LEU A 208 2.33 -11.05 -3.12
N ALA A 209 3.34 -10.65 -3.91
CA ALA A 209 4.46 -11.53 -4.23
C ALA A 209 5.32 -11.84 -2.99
N ASP A 210 6.16 -12.88 -3.11
CA ASP A 210 7.18 -13.15 -2.10
C ASP A 210 8.12 -11.93 -1.99
N ARG A 211 8.11 -11.28 -0.84
CA ARG A 211 8.80 -10.00 -0.62
C ARG A 211 10.32 -10.18 -0.65
N GLU A 212 10.83 -11.25 -0.05
CA GLU A 212 12.27 -11.47 0.03
C GLU A 212 12.86 -11.80 -1.34
N TYR A 213 12.20 -12.71 -2.06
CA TYR A 213 12.52 -13.00 -3.45
C TYR A 213 12.46 -11.72 -4.31
N SER A 214 11.37 -10.96 -4.21
CA SER A 214 11.16 -9.78 -5.05
C SER A 214 12.22 -8.70 -4.77
N LYS A 215 12.55 -8.42 -3.51
CA LYS A 215 13.63 -7.47 -3.19
C LYS A 215 14.96 -7.88 -3.83
N ASN A 216 15.29 -9.17 -3.80
CA ASN A 216 16.52 -9.68 -4.42
C ASN A 216 16.46 -9.59 -5.95
N ALA A 217 15.32 -9.95 -6.55
CA ALA A 217 15.12 -9.87 -8.00
C ALA A 217 15.18 -8.42 -8.53
N ALA A 218 14.82 -7.43 -7.71
CA ALA A 218 14.88 -6.01 -8.07
C ALA A 218 16.27 -5.55 -8.53
N MET A 219 17.35 -6.18 -8.04
CA MET A 219 18.72 -5.87 -8.44
C MET A 219 18.96 -6.08 -9.95
N ARG A 220 18.20 -6.98 -10.58
CA ARG A 220 18.25 -7.22 -12.04
C ARG A 220 17.76 -6.00 -12.83
N PHE A 221 16.86 -5.23 -12.23
CA PHE A 221 16.39 -3.96 -12.80
C PHE A 221 17.36 -2.83 -12.49
N SER A 222 17.70 -2.61 -11.22
CA SER A 222 18.72 -1.62 -10.85
C SER A 222 19.34 -1.94 -9.48
N TYR A 223 20.67 -1.98 -9.44
CA TYR A 223 21.43 -2.13 -8.19
C TYR A 223 21.30 -0.91 -7.28
N SER A 224 21.08 0.28 -7.85
CA SER A 224 20.99 1.54 -7.11
C SER A 224 19.56 1.89 -6.67
N LEU A 225 18.60 0.98 -6.85
CA LEU A 225 17.24 1.25 -6.43
C LEU A 225 17.21 1.43 -4.91
N TYR A 226 16.64 2.55 -4.48
CA TYR A 226 16.73 2.96 -3.08
C TYR A 226 15.55 2.44 -2.25
N TRP A 227 14.32 2.57 -2.76
CA TRP A 227 13.10 2.37 -1.98
C TRP A 227 12.66 0.90 -1.88
N THR A 228 12.56 0.36 -0.66
CA THR A 228 12.21 -1.04 -0.38
C THR A 228 10.91 -1.49 -1.03
N TYR A 229 9.83 -0.71 -0.89
CA TYR A 229 8.54 -1.10 -1.48
C TYR A 229 8.59 -1.12 -3.00
N ASN A 230 9.32 -0.19 -3.63
CA ASN A 230 9.53 -0.23 -5.07
C ASN A 230 10.38 -1.45 -5.50
N LYS A 231 11.40 -1.85 -4.71
CA LYS A 231 12.14 -3.10 -4.95
C LYS A 231 11.20 -4.30 -4.97
N GLU A 232 10.34 -4.42 -3.96
CA GLU A 232 9.33 -5.50 -3.89
C GLU A 232 8.42 -5.50 -5.13
N LEU A 233 7.89 -4.34 -5.52
CA LEU A 233 6.98 -4.26 -6.66
C LEU A 233 7.64 -4.65 -7.98
N ILE A 234 8.83 -4.15 -8.28
CA ILE A 234 9.48 -4.46 -9.57
C ILE A 234 10.04 -5.88 -9.60
N GLY A 235 10.54 -6.38 -8.47
CA GLY A 235 11.02 -7.75 -8.38
C GLY A 235 9.90 -8.76 -8.56
N SER A 236 8.67 -8.40 -8.18
CA SER A 236 7.50 -9.23 -8.43
C SER A 236 7.25 -9.45 -9.93
N ILE A 237 7.69 -8.54 -10.80
CA ILE A 237 7.57 -8.71 -12.24
C ILE A 237 8.42 -9.91 -12.68
N ASP A 238 9.65 -10.05 -12.18
CA ASP A 238 10.49 -11.23 -12.49
C ASP A 238 9.86 -12.52 -11.93
N TYR A 239 9.16 -12.45 -10.80
CA TYR A 239 8.45 -13.58 -10.20
C TYR A 239 7.25 -14.06 -11.06
N TYR A 240 6.55 -13.12 -11.71
CA TYR A 240 5.31 -13.39 -12.45
C TYR A 240 5.47 -13.40 -13.98
N LYS A 241 6.60 -12.97 -14.54
CA LYS A 241 6.78 -12.72 -15.99
C LYS A 241 6.33 -13.87 -16.90
N GLU A 242 6.56 -15.12 -16.51
CA GLU A 242 6.18 -16.31 -17.29
C GLU A 242 4.71 -16.75 -17.09
N LYS A 243 3.97 -16.06 -16.21
CA LYS A 243 2.62 -16.43 -15.75
C LYS A 243 1.58 -15.36 -16.08
N ILE A 244 1.97 -14.29 -16.78
CA ILE A 244 1.13 -13.12 -17.04
C ILE A 244 1.15 -12.78 -18.53
N ASP A 245 0.08 -12.16 -18.99
CA ASP A 245 -0.09 -11.75 -20.38
C ASP A 245 0.17 -10.24 -20.58
N GLY A 246 0.23 -9.48 -19.49
CA GLY A 246 0.50 -8.05 -19.52
C GLY A 246 0.64 -7.42 -18.14
N ILE A 247 1.10 -6.18 -18.12
CA ILE A 247 1.38 -5.42 -16.90
C ILE A 247 0.63 -4.08 -16.93
N ILE A 248 -0.03 -3.74 -15.83
CA ILE A 248 -0.58 -2.40 -15.59
C ILE A 248 0.22 -1.76 -14.46
N PHE A 249 0.99 -0.72 -14.76
CA PHE A 249 1.59 0.13 -13.74
C PHE A 249 0.55 1.14 -13.29
N LEU A 250 0.08 1.03 -12.05
CA LEU A 250 -0.85 1.99 -11.46
C LEU A 250 -0.06 2.93 -10.56
N VAL A 251 0.07 4.19 -10.93
CA VAL A 251 0.96 5.16 -10.27
C VAL A 251 0.15 6.35 -9.78
N SER A 252 0.40 6.80 -8.54
CA SER A 252 -0.24 8.00 -7.99
C SER A 252 0.57 9.24 -8.33
N PHE A 253 -0.05 10.27 -8.89
CA PHE A 253 0.62 11.54 -9.20
C PHE A 253 0.70 12.46 -7.96
N PRO A 254 1.75 13.28 -7.80
CA PRO A 254 3.10 13.17 -8.36
C PRO A 254 4.03 12.31 -7.47
N CYS A 255 3.96 10.98 -7.56
CA CYS A 255 4.89 10.09 -6.85
C CYS A 255 6.24 9.98 -7.59
N GLY A 256 7.24 10.74 -7.13
CA GLY A 256 8.60 10.73 -7.68
C GLY A 256 9.24 9.32 -7.77
N PRO A 257 9.26 8.53 -6.68
CA PRO A 257 9.79 7.16 -6.70
C PRO A 257 9.13 6.28 -7.78
N ASP A 258 7.80 6.29 -7.86
CA ASP A 258 7.08 5.43 -8.79
C ASP A 258 7.31 5.85 -10.24
N SER A 259 7.34 7.16 -10.53
CA SER A 259 7.66 7.67 -11.87
C SER A 259 9.05 7.22 -12.33
N LEU A 260 10.06 7.30 -11.45
CA LEU A 260 11.42 6.87 -11.78
C LEU A 260 11.51 5.35 -11.95
N VAL A 261 10.91 4.59 -11.03
CA VAL A 261 10.96 3.12 -11.02
C VAL A 261 10.21 2.55 -12.23
N THR A 262 9.04 3.12 -12.57
CA THR A 262 8.25 2.70 -13.73
C THR A 262 9.04 2.90 -15.01
N GLU A 263 9.68 4.06 -15.21
CA GLU A 263 10.53 4.32 -16.38
C GLU A 263 11.68 3.31 -16.50
N ILE A 264 12.34 2.97 -15.38
CA ILE A 264 13.41 1.95 -15.36
C ILE A 264 12.85 0.59 -15.81
N CYS A 265 11.68 0.20 -15.31
CA CYS A 265 11.04 -1.06 -15.69
C CYS A 265 10.68 -1.09 -17.17
N GLN A 266 10.07 -0.01 -17.70
CA GLN A 266 9.66 0.07 -19.09
C GLN A 266 10.82 -0.06 -20.08
N ARG A 267 12.01 0.44 -19.72
CA ARG A 267 13.22 0.27 -20.55
C ARG A 267 13.76 -1.16 -20.57
N LYS A 268 13.47 -1.93 -19.53
CA LYS A 268 14.02 -3.29 -19.33
C LYS A 268 13.05 -4.40 -19.72
N ILE A 269 11.75 -4.18 -19.57
CA ILE A 269 10.71 -5.11 -19.96
C ILE A 269 10.42 -4.88 -21.44
N LYS A 270 10.85 -5.81 -22.29
CA LYS A 270 10.60 -5.76 -23.74
C LYS A 270 9.57 -6.77 -24.21
N ASP A 271 9.47 -7.88 -23.49
CA ASP A 271 8.75 -9.07 -23.95
C ASP A 271 7.30 -9.13 -23.45
N ILE A 272 6.91 -8.25 -22.51
CA ILE A 272 5.57 -8.24 -21.92
C ILE A 272 4.89 -6.90 -22.23
N PRO A 273 3.70 -6.92 -22.85
CA PRO A 273 2.92 -5.71 -23.05
C PRO A 273 2.61 -5.00 -21.72
N PHE A 274 2.80 -3.69 -21.67
CA PHE A 274 2.48 -2.91 -20.48
C PHE A 274 1.78 -1.60 -20.81
N ILE A 275 1.04 -1.08 -19.83
CA ILE A 275 0.49 0.27 -19.85
C ILE A 275 0.69 0.93 -18.48
N THR A 276 0.94 2.24 -18.48
CA THR A 276 1.00 3.03 -17.25
C THR A 276 -0.24 3.88 -17.10
N ILE A 277 -0.98 3.63 -16.02
CA ILE A 277 -2.13 4.41 -15.58
C ILE A 277 -1.66 5.30 -14.43
N VAL A 278 -1.58 6.59 -14.71
CA VAL A 278 -1.30 7.61 -13.69
C VAL A 278 -2.63 8.07 -13.12
N MET A 279 -2.82 7.97 -11.81
CA MET A 279 -4.00 8.41 -11.07
C MET A 279 -3.74 9.80 -10.49
N ASP A 280 -4.71 10.71 -10.66
CA ASP A 280 -4.62 12.10 -10.22
C ASP A 280 -5.98 12.58 -9.68
N GLU A 281 -5.99 13.71 -8.97
CA GLU A 281 -7.15 14.32 -8.30
C GLU A 281 -8.28 14.68 -9.26
N LEU A 282 -7.92 15.00 -10.51
CA LEU A 282 -8.84 15.52 -11.53
C LEU A 282 -9.39 14.45 -12.47
N GLN A 283 -9.04 13.17 -12.30
CA GLN A 283 -9.32 12.19 -13.33
C GLN A 283 -10.80 11.84 -13.48
N GLY A 284 -11.29 11.94 -14.72
CA GLY A 284 -12.59 11.44 -15.15
C GLY A 284 -12.53 9.96 -15.53
N GLU A 285 -13.50 9.18 -15.05
CA GLU A 285 -13.56 7.72 -15.24
C GLU A 285 -13.58 7.27 -16.71
N ALA A 286 -14.08 8.10 -17.64
CA ALA A 286 -14.25 7.72 -19.04
C ALA A 286 -12.91 7.48 -19.76
N GLY A 287 -11.92 8.35 -19.56
CA GLY A 287 -10.61 8.22 -20.22
C GLY A 287 -9.81 7.02 -19.72
N LEU A 288 -9.97 6.65 -18.45
CA LEU A 288 -9.37 5.46 -17.86
C LEU A 288 -9.90 4.18 -18.52
N ARG A 289 -11.22 4.09 -18.68
CA ARG A 289 -11.93 2.94 -19.24
C ARG A 289 -11.48 2.61 -20.65
N THR A 290 -11.50 3.59 -21.56
CA THR A 290 -11.08 3.37 -22.96
C THR A 290 -9.63 2.90 -23.07
N ARG A 291 -8.73 3.44 -22.25
CA ARG A 291 -7.30 3.02 -22.24
C ARG A 291 -7.14 1.57 -21.78
N LEU A 292 -7.90 1.15 -20.76
CA LEU A 292 -7.89 -0.22 -20.28
C LEU A 292 -8.50 -1.17 -21.31
N GLU A 293 -9.64 -0.82 -21.91
CA GLU A 293 -10.27 -1.61 -22.99
C GLU A 293 -9.30 -1.84 -24.15
N SER A 294 -8.74 -0.77 -24.73
CA SER A 294 -7.79 -0.88 -25.83
C SER A 294 -6.56 -1.73 -25.48
N PHE A 295 -6.04 -1.61 -24.25
CA PHE A 295 -4.91 -2.41 -23.81
C PHE A 295 -5.25 -3.90 -23.74
N ILE A 296 -6.39 -4.25 -23.16
CA ILE A 296 -6.84 -5.64 -23.04
C ILE A 296 -7.16 -6.25 -24.42
N ASP A 297 -7.73 -5.47 -25.33
CA ASP A 297 -8.03 -5.91 -26.71
C ASP A 297 -6.74 -6.25 -27.47
N ILE A 298 -5.72 -5.39 -27.39
CA ILE A 298 -4.41 -5.63 -28.03
C ILE A 298 -3.77 -6.93 -27.53
N ILE A 299 -3.79 -7.18 -26.22
CA ILE A 299 -3.20 -8.41 -25.66
C ILE A 299 -4.02 -9.64 -26.08
N SER A 300 -5.35 -9.50 -26.08
CA SER A 300 -6.24 -10.60 -26.46
C SER A 300 -6.04 -11.00 -27.93
N MET A 301 -5.81 -10.03 -28.82
CA MET A 301 -5.48 -10.27 -30.23
C MET A 301 -4.16 -11.02 -30.39
N LYS A 302 -3.07 -10.55 -29.75
CA LYS A 302 -1.76 -11.22 -29.80
C LYS A 302 -1.84 -12.69 -29.37
N LYS A 303 -2.60 -12.97 -28.30
CA LYS A 303 -2.78 -14.32 -27.77
C LYS A 303 -3.64 -15.22 -28.68
N GLN A 304 -4.48 -14.64 -29.53
CA GLN A 304 -5.20 -15.39 -30.56
C GLN A 304 -4.29 -15.72 -31.74
N GLU A 305 -3.46 -14.78 -32.18
CA GLU A 305 -2.46 -15.00 -33.25
C GLU A 305 -1.47 -16.10 -32.88
N GLU A 306 -0.94 -16.10 -31.66
CA GLU A 306 -0.03 -17.14 -31.14
C GLU A 306 -0.65 -18.55 -31.06
N LYS A 307 -1.99 -18.67 -31.02
CA LYS A 307 -2.68 -19.97 -31.01
C LYS A 307 -2.93 -20.53 -32.41
N ILE A 308 -2.82 -19.69 -33.43
CA ILE A 308 -3.08 -20.05 -34.83
C ILE A 308 -1.80 -20.56 -35.51
N ILE A 309 -0.63 -20.26 -34.92
CA ILE A 309 0.71 -20.69 -35.36
C ILE A 309 1.10 -21.98 -34.63
#